data_AF-A0A7K7TYL3-F1
#
_entry.id   AF-A0A7K7TYL3-F1
#
_cell.length_a   1.000
_cell.length_b   1.000
_cell.length_c   1.000
_cell.angle_alpha   90.00
_cell.angle_beta   90.00
_cell.angle_gamma   90.00
#
_symmetry.space_group_name_H-M   'P 1'
#
loop_
_entity.id
_entity.type
_entity.pdbx_description
1 polymer ?
#
loop_
_entity_poly.entity_id
_entity_poly.type
_entity_poly.pdbx_seq_one_letter_code
_entity_poly.pdbx_strand_id
1 'polypeptide(L)'
;QAAAPLHPVAVQCLEAQMVVRVHRDLFGTGHLVKAADLTLGSAACLPVAQSAAETMVTFVAGLHECGSTLQLTPDSLIYKTSLSYKPTPSGNLVIVRTNPAVVPIECHYPRKSNVSSNAVRPTWAPFHSTLSAEERLMFSLRLMNDNWSTERLSNGFQLGESLHLQADVVSGGHVPLRLFVDDCVATLSPDRNSSPRYALIDLSGCLVDGRSDDTTSAFISPRLRQETLQFTVDAFKFAGDDGNLIYITCHLKVSPADQAPNALNKACSFNKASSLWVPVEGTGDICSCCETGNCPSYG
;
A
#
# COMPACT_ATOMS: atom_id res chain seq x y z
N GLN A 1 16.84 -21.28 -31.99
CA GLN A 1 17.44 -21.19 -30.64
C GLN A 1 16.87 -19.93 -30.00
N ALA A 2 15.81 -20.07 -29.22
CA ALA A 2 15.15 -18.92 -28.59
C ALA A 2 16.06 -18.42 -27.45
N ALA A 3 16.59 -17.20 -27.59
CA ALA A 3 17.31 -16.55 -26.51
C ALA A 3 16.36 -16.42 -25.30
N ALA A 4 16.87 -16.75 -24.11
CA ALA A 4 16.16 -16.51 -22.86
C ALA A 4 15.68 -15.06 -22.80
N PRO A 5 14.52 -14.75 -22.18
CA PRO A 5 14.08 -13.38 -22.03
C PRO A 5 15.17 -12.64 -21.23
N LEU A 6 15.84 -11.68 -21.87
CA LEU A 6 16.63 -10.68 -21.17
C LEU A 6 15.68 -10.03 -20.18
N HIS A 7 15.88 -10.28 -18.88
CA HIS A 7 15.07 -9.65 -17.86
C HIS A 7 15.39 -8.15 -17.95
N PRO A 8 14.47 -7.31 -18.44
CA PRO A 8 14.80 -5.92 -18.77
C PRO A 8 15.01 -5.09 -17.50
N VAL A 9 14.57 -5.61 -16.34
CA VAL A 9 14.81 -5.04 -15.02
C VAL A 9 15.33 -6.15 -14.10
N ALA A 10 16.48 -5.93 -13.47
CA ALA A 10 17.06 -6.81 -12.47
C ALA A 10 17.25 -6.05 -11.15
N VAL A 11 16.81 -6.66 -10.04
CA VAL A 11 16.82 -6.05 -8.71
C VAL A 11 17.72 -6.86 -7.80
N GLN A 12 18.67 -6.18 -7.13
CA GLN A 12 19.49 -6.76 -6.06
C GLN A 12 19.12 -6.11 -4.73
N CYS A 13 18.60 -6.92 -3.81
CA CYS A 13 18.19 -6.50 -2.47
C CYS A 13 19.37 -6.75 -1.52
N LEU A 14 20.05 -5.67 -1.10
CA LEU A 14 21.19 -5.69 -0.18
C LEU A 14 20.72 -5.36 1.25
N GLU A 15 21.64 -5.36 2.22
CA GLU A 15 21.30 -5.27 3.64
C GLU A 15 20.50 -4.01 4.02
N ALA A 16 20.81 -2.87 3.40
CA ALA A 16 20.17 -1.58 3.70
C ALA A 16 19.80 -0.76 2.45
N GLN A 17 20.01 -1.31 1.26
CA GLN A 17 19.79 -0.63 -0.02
C GLN A 17 19.38 -1.61 -1.11
N MET A 18 18.78 -1.11 -2.18
CA MET A 18 18.47 -1.88 -3.38
C MET A 18 19.22 -1.33 -4.59
N VAL A 19 19.69 -2.22 -5.47
CA VAL A 19 20.32 -1.89 -6.74
C VAL A 19 19.44 -2.37 -7.87
N VAL A 20 18.91 -1.44 -8.67
CA VAL A 20 18.03 -1.72 -9.79
C VAL A 20 18.80 -1.48 -11.09
N ARG A 21 18.99 -2.53 -11.89
CA ARG A 21 19.61 -2.45 -13.22
C ARG A 21 18.55 -2.59 -14.29
N VAL A 22 18.49 -1.64 -15.20
CA VAL A 22 17.47 -1.53 -16.24
C VAL A 22 18.15 -1.57 -17.60
N HIS A 23 17.74 -2.48 -18.48
CA HIS A 23 18.15 -2.48 -19.87
C HIS A 23 17.37 -1.39 -20.63
N ARG A 24 18.07 -0.58 -21.43
CA ARG A 24 17.47 0.56 -22.13
C ARG A 24 16.58 0.16 -23.31
N ASP A 25 16.76 -1.04 -23.86
CA ASP A 25 15.73 -1.67 -24.68
C ASP A 25 14.67 -2.30 -23.77
N LEU A 26 13.96 -1.45 -23.02
CA LEU A 26 13.04 -1.84 -21.94
C LEU A 26 11.86 -2.68 -22.47
N PHE A 27 11.47 -2.45 -23.72
CA PHE A 27 10.32 -3.06 -24.37
C PHE A 27 10.70 -4.11 -25.43
N GLY A 28 11.99 -4.37 -25.65
CA GLY A 28 12.46 -5.33 -26.65
C GLY A 28 12.13 -4.93 -28.09
N THR A 29 11.98 -3.63 -28.37
CA THR A 29 11.64 -3.10 -29.71
C THR A 29 12.87 -2.65 -30.50
N GLY A 30 14.07 -2.76 -29.91
CA GLY A 30 15.31 -2.26 -30.47
C GLY A 30 15.52 -0.74 -30.29
N HIS A 31 14.51 -0.02 -29.77
CA HIS A 31 14.62 1.40 -29.46
C HIS A 31 15.09 1.61 -28.01
N LEU A 32 16.27 2.21 -27.85
CA LEU A 32 16.82 2.51 -26.53
C LEU A 32 16.15 3.74 -25.92
N VAL A 33 15.51 3.57 -24.77
CA VAL A 33 14.97 4.69 -23.99
C VAL A 33 16.12 5.57 -23.47
N LYS A 34 15.85 6.86 -23.21
CA LYS A 34 16.85 7.75 -22.62
C LYS A 34 16.95 7.47 -21.13
N ALA A 35 18.17 7.54 -20.58
CA ALA A 35 18.37 7.39 -19.14
C ALA A 35 17.61 8.45 -18.32
N ALA A 36 17.49 9.67 -18.84
CA ALA A 36 16.76 10.77 -18.22
C ALA A 36 15.23 10.58 -18.19
N ASP A 37 14.70 9.69 -19.04
CA ASP A 37 13.27 9.36 -19.05
C ASP A 37 12.93 8.28 -17.99
N LEU A 38 13.94 7.72 -17.30
CA LEU A 38 13.79 6.70 -16.27
C LEU A 38 14.02 7.28 -14.87
N THR A 39 13.13 6.97 -13.94
CA THR A 39 13.20 7.42 -12.54
C THR A 39 12.81 6.31 -11.58
N LEU A 40 13.36 6.32 -10.37
CA LEU A 40 13.04 5.35 -9.32
C LEU A 40 12.18 5.97 -8.22
N GLY A 41 11.09 5.29 -7.91
CA GLY A 41 10.16 5.59 -6.85
C GLY A 41 9.38 6.89 -7.05
N SER A 42 8.53 7.20 -6.09
CA SER A 42 7.64 8.38 -6.14
C SER A 42 8.39 9.70 -5.99
N ALA A 43 9.59 9.69 -5.40
CA ALA A 43 10.47 10.85 -5.34
C ALA A 43 11.24 11.12 -6.64
N ALA A 44 11.01 10.31 -7.69
CA ALA A 44 11.62 10.44 -9.00
C ALA A 44 13.17 10.48 -8.96
N CYS A 45 13.78 9.60 -8.18
CA CYS A 45 15.24 9.52 -8.06
C CYS A 45 15.88 9.22 -9.42
N LEU A 46 16.98 9.93 -9.71
CA LEU A 46 17.75 9.78 -10.94
C LEU A 46 18.74 8.62 -10.85
N PRO A 47 19.14 8.02 -11.99
CA PRO A 47 20.15 6.97 -12.00
C PRO A 47 21.54 7.52 -11.70
N VAL A 48 22.42 6.66 -11.18
CA VAL A 48 23.78 7.02 -10.73
C VAL A 48 24.67 7.51 -11.88
N ALA A 49 24.50 6.92 -13.07
CA ALA A 49 25.22 7.29 -14.28
C ALA A 49 24.24 7.41 -15.47
N GLN A 50 24.40 8.47 -16.26
CA GLN A 50 23.53 8.82 -17.39
C GLN A 50 24.30 8.81 -18.72
N SER A 51 25.18 7.82 -18.90
CA SER A 51 25.94 7.68 -20.14
C SER A 51 25.02 7.31 -21.30
N ALA A 52 25.05 8.11 -22.37
CA ALA A 52 24.28 7.82 -23.59
C ALA A 52 24.77 6.56 -24.32
N ALA A 53 26.02 6.14 -24.09
CA ALA A 53 26.64 4.98 -24.73
C ALA A 53 26.32 3.65 -24.05
N GLU A 54 25.92 3.67 -22.78
CA GLU A 54 25.62 2.45 -22.03
C GLU A 54 24.23 1.93 -22.38
N THR A 55 24.10 0.61 -22.52
CA THR A 55 22.83 -0.07 -22.77
C THR A 55 22.05 -0.38 -21.49
N MET A 56 22.67 -0.22 -20.32
CA MET A 56 22.07 -0.40 -19.01
C MET A 56 22.10 0.90 -18.21
N VAL A 57 21.09 1.07 -17.36
CA VAL A 57 20.95 2.18 -16.41
C VAL A 57 20.87 1.57 -15.01
N THR A 58 21.58 2.15 -14.04
CA THR A 58 21.60 1.65 -12.66
C THR A 58 21.10 2.69 -11.68
N PHE A 59 20.20 2.27 -10.79
CA PHE A 59 19.76 3.02 -9.63
C PHE A 59 20.27 2.36 -8.36
N VAL A 60 20.68 3.17 -7.39
CA VAL A 60 21.04 2.74 -6.04
C VAL A 60 20.25 3.64 -5.08
N ALA A 61 19.46 3.03 -4.21
CA ALA A 61 18.65 3.74 -3.23
C ALA A 61 18.61 2.95 -1.91
N GLY A 62 18.68 3.65 -0.78
CA GLY A 62 18.38 3.06 0.52
C GLY A 62 16.96 2.49 0.56
N LEU A 63 16.71 1.48 1.40
CA LEU A 63 15.39 0.81 1.45
C LEU A 63 14.23 1.74 1.83
N HIS A 64 14.50 2.84 2.53
CA HIS A 64 13.51 3.86 2.90
C HIS A 64 13.57 5.11 2.02
N GLU A 65 14.47 5.14 1.04
CA GLU A 65 14.68 6.30 0.18
C GLU A 65 13.80 6.22 -1.08
N CYS A 66 13.83 7.29 -1.87
CA CYS A 66 13.10 7.40 -3.14
C CYS A 66 11.58 7.20 -3.03
N GLY A 67 11.02 7.33 -1.82
CA GLY A 67 9.61 7.10 -1.56
C GLY A 67 9.21 5.62 -1.67
N SER A 68 10.09 4.72 -1.23
CA SER A 68 9.74 3.32 -0.99
C SER A 68 8.77 3.19 0.18
N THR A 69 7.86 2.22 0.11
CA THR A 69 6.92 1.87 1.18
C THR A 69 7.31 0.55 1.81
N LEU A 70 7.06 0.40 3.12
CA LEU A 70 7.32 -0.82 3.88
C LEU A 70 5.99 -1.50 4.22
N GLN A 71 5.85 -2.77 3.84
CA GLN A 71 4.79 -3.65 4.29
C GLN A 71 5.36 -4.67 5.28
N LEU A 72 4.74 -4.74 6.45
CA LEU A 72 5.06 -5.70 7.50
C LEU A 72 4.16 -6.92 7.38
N THR A 73 4.76 -8.10 7.33
CA THR A 73 4.06 -9.38 7.50
C THR A 73 4.54 -10.07 8.79
N PRO A 74 3.95 -11.20 9.21
CA PRO A 74 4.44 -11.96 10.36
C PRO A 74 5.90 -12.41 10.21
N ASP A 75 6.33 -12.75 8.98
CA ASP A 75 7.61 -13.40 8.72
C ASP A 75 8.58 -12.55 7.90
N SER A 76 8.11 -11.51 7.20
CA SER A 76 8.92 -10.69 6.29
C SER A 76 8.69 -9.18 6.41
N LEU A 77 9.71 -8.42 6.05
CA LEU A 77 9.69 -6.99 5.75
C LEU A 77 9.73 -6.87 4.22
N ILE A 78 8.69 -6.29 3.62
CA ILE A 78 8.58 -6.15 2.17
C ILE A 78 8.69 -4.67 1.82
N TYR A 79 9.81 -4.29 1.20
CA TYR A 79 10.01 -2.93 0.69
C TYR A 79 9.52 -2.86 -0.75
N LYS A 80 8.62 -1.93 -1.05
CA LYS A 80 8.00 -1.74 -2.36
C LYS A 80 8.39 -0.38 -2.93
N THR A 81 8.71 -0.34 -4.22
CA THR A 81 8.93 0.89 -4.98
C THR A 81 8.55 0.64 -6.45
N SER A 82 8.77 1.61 -7.33
CA SER A 82 8.44 1.48 -8.75
C SER A 82 9.46 2.16 -9.63
N LEU A 83 9.83 1.55 -10.74
CA LEU A 83 10.57 2.20 -11.82
C LEU A 83 9.57 2.87 -12.76
N SER A 84 9.73 4.15 -13.02
CA SER A 84 8.86 4.91 -13.92
C SER A 84 9.63 5.31 -15.19
N TYR A 85 9.06 4.97 -16.34
CA TYR A 85 9.46 5.47 -17.65
C TYR A 85 8.47 6.55 -18.10
N LYS A 86 8.96 7.78 -18.24
CA LYS A 86 8.21 8.95 -18.69
C LYS A 86 8.92 9.55 -19.91
N PRO A 87 8.50 9.19 -21.14
CA PRO A 87 9.17 9.67 -22.35
C PRO A 87 9.07 11.20 -22.46
N THR A 88 10.21 11.86 -22.63
CA THR A 88 10.24 13.29 -22.95
C THR A 88 9.66 13.54 -24.37
N PRO A 89 8.61 14.38 -24.52
CA PRO A 89 8.05 14.69 -25.82
C PRO A 89 9.11 15.30 -26.74
N SER A 90 9.38 14.65 -27.88
CA SER A 90 10.31 15.16 -28.89
C SER A 90 9.55 15.60 -30.14
N GLY A 91 9.54 16.91 -30.42
CA GLY A 91 8.92 17.49 -31.61
C GLY A 91 7.52 18.06 -31.35
N ASN A 92 6.53 17.61 -32.13
CA ASN A 92 5.15 18.11 -32.03
C ASN A 92 4.48 17.65 -30.71
N LEU A 93 4.15 18.60 -29.84
CA LEU A 93 3.50 18.36 -28.55
C LEU A 93 2.05 17.85 -28.65
N VAL A 94 1.45 17.87 -29.85
CA VAL A 94 0.07 17.41 -30.08
C VAL A 94 -0.03 15.89 -30.24
N ILE A 95 1.08 15.19 -30.52
CA ILE A 95 1.06 13.74 -30.82
C ILE A 95 1.89 12.98 -29.80
N VAL A 96 1.26 12.03 -29.09
CA VAL A 96 1.94 11.06 -28.21
C VAL A 96 2.18 9.78 -29.00
N ARG A 97 3.45 9.36 -29.11
CA ARG A 97 3.84 8.11 -29.82
C ARG A 97 4.26 6.98 -28.89
N THR A 98 4.47 7.28 -27.62
CA THR A 98 4.94 6.31 -26.63
C THR A 98 4.28 6.62 -25.31
N ASN A 99 3.63 5.62 -24.72
CA ASN A 99 2.97 5.76 -23.43
C ASN A 99 4.01 5.66 -22.30
N PRO A 100 3.80 6.37 -21.18
CA PRO A 100 4.51 6.10 -19.95
C PRO A 100 4.31 4.65 -19.51
N ALA A 101 5.27 4.14 -18.74
CA ALA A 101 5.20 2.80 -18.16
C ALA A 101 5.72 2.81 -16.73
N VAL A 102 5.15 1.95 -15.89
CA VAL A 102 5.57 1.77 -14.50
C VAL A 102 5.82 0.29 -14.25
N VAL A 103 6.97 -0.03 -13.66
CA VAL A 103 7.36 -1.40 -13.29
C VAL A 103 7.46 -1.48 -11.76
N PRO A 104 6.62 -2.27 -11.07
CA PRO A 104 6.71 -2.44 -9.63
C PRO A 104 7.97 -3.23 -9.25
N ILE A 105 8.58 -2.85 -8.13
CA ILE A 105 9.80 -3.45 -7.59
C ILE A 105 9.57 -3.79 -6.12
N GLU A 106 9.96 -5.00 -5.72
CA GLU A 106 9.84 -5.46 -4.34
C GLU A 106 11.15 -6.10 -3.85
N CYS A 107 11.49 -5.85 -2.59
CA CYS A 107 12.56 -6.53 -1.86
C CYS A 107 12.02 -7.14 -0.57
N HIS A 108 12.19 -8.46 -0.43
CA HIS A 108 11.67 -9.24 0.69
C HIS A 108 12.80 -9.63 1.64
N TYR A 109 12.68 -9.26 2.91
CA TYR A 109 13.65 -9.61 3.96
C TYR A 109 12.99 -10.43 5.06
N PRO A 110 13.61 -11.50 5.57
CA PRO A 110 13.06 -12.25 6.70
C PRO A 110 13.15 -11.41 7.98
N ARG A 111 12.07 -11.39 8.77
CA ARG A 111 12.03 -10.68 10.07
C ARG A 111 12.86 -11.36 11.15
N LYS A 112 12.99 -12.68 11.07
CA LYS A 112 13.74 -13.50 12.01
C LYS A 112 14.88 -14.15 11.24
N SER A 113 16.11 -13.89 11.65
CA SER A 113 17.29 -14.59 11.13
C SER A 113 17.92 -15.39 12.25
N ASN A 114 18.32 -16.62 11.94
CA ASN A 114 19.05 -17.45 12.88
C ASN A 114 20.47 -16.89 13.01
N VAL A 115 20.72 -16.13 14.07
CA VAL A 115 22.06 -15.65 14.38
C VAL A 115 22.87 -16.81 14.96
N SER A 116 23.73 -17.42 14.13
CA SER A 116 24.81 -18.28 14.59
C SER A 116 25.83 -17.43 15.36
N SER A 117 25.57 -17.19 16.63
CA SER A 117 26.61 -16.79 17.58
C SER A 117 26.81 -17.95 18.55
N ASN A 118 28.07 -18.36 18.75
CA ASN A 118 28.43 -19.15 19.92
C ASN A 118 27.82 -18.48 21.17
N ALA A 119 27.33 -19.28 22.11
CA ALA A 119 26.61 -18.82 23.30
C ALA A 119 27.28 -17.59 23.93
N VAL A 120 26.71 -16.41 23.69
CA VAL A 120 27.11 -15.19 24.37
C VAL A 120 26.69 -15.38 25.82
N ARG A 121 27.66 -15.50 26.73
CA ARG A 121 27.40 -15.47 28.17
C ARG A 121 26.75 -14.12 28.48
N PRO A 122 25.46 -14.05 28.87
CA PRO A 122 24.86 -12.77 29.20
C PRO A 122 25.46 -12.31 30.52
N THR A 123 26.24 -11.23 30.50
CA THR A 123 26.79 -10.57 31.69
C THR A 123 25.86 -9.51 32.27
N TRP A 124 24.62 -9.41 31.79
CA TRP A 124 23.70 -8.35 32.19
C TRP A 124 22.50 -8.90 32.96
N ALA A 125 22.21 -8.23 34.08
CA ALA A 125 21.04 -8.45 34.92
C ALA A 125 19.73 -8.28 34.11
N PRO A 126 18.62 -8.91 34.53
CA PRO A 126 17.41 -8.97 33.73
C PRO A 126 16.84 -7.56 33.51
N PHE A 127 16.85 -7.12 32.25
CA PHE A 127 16.27 -5.86 31.84
C PHE A 127 14.74 -5.93 31.92
N HIS A 128 14.17 -5.32 32.96
CA HIS A 128 12.75 -4.95 32.98
C HIS A 128 12.39 -3.84 31.96
N SER A 129 13.39 -3.25 31.30
CA SER A 129 13.22 -2.13 30.37
C SER A 129 13.08 -2.52 28.90
N THR A 130 13.45 -3.74 28.50
CA THR A 130 13.27 -4.20 27.11
C THR A 130 11.84 -4.65 26.80
N LEU A 131 11.08 -5.08 27.81
CA LEU A 131 9.63 -5.39 27.67
C LEU A 131 8.82 -4.17 27.23
N SER A 132 9.20 -2.96 27.65
CA SER A 132 8.51 -1.72 27.23
C SER A 132 8.78 -1.32 25.78
N ALA A 133 9.82 -1.85 25.12
CA ALA A 133 10.12 -1.56 23.72
C ALA A 133 9.45 -2.56 22.74
N GLU A 134 8.99 -3.71 23.23
CA GLU A 134 8.32 -4.77 22.46
C GLU A 134 6.78 -4.65 22.44
N GLU A 135 6.19 -3.80 23.28
CA GLU A 135 4.75 -3.48 23.28
C GLU A 135 4.37 -2.51 22.15
N ARG A 136 4.68 -2.89 20.90
CA ARG A 136 4.30 -2.12 19.70
C ARG A 136 3.24 -2.88 18.92
N LEU A 137 2.07 -2.26 18.78
CA LEU A 137 1.04 -2.71 17.85
C LEU A 137 1.58 -2.67 16.42
N MET A 138 1.49 -3.81 15.75
CA MET A 138 1.95 -3.92 14.37
C MET A 138 0.74 -3.92 13.45
N PHE A 139 0.51 -2.79 12.78
CA PHE A 139 -0.55 -2.65 11.81
C PHE A 139 -0.08 -3.07 10.42
N SER A 140 -0.97 -3.71 9.67
CA SER A 140 -0.73 -4.04 8.26
C SER A 140 -2.01 -3.88 7.45
N LEU A 141 -1.87 -3.42 6.21
CA LEU A 141 -2.91 -3.43 5.19
C LEU A 141 -2.44 -4.34 4.05
N ARG A 142 -3.25 -5.34 3.72
CA ARG A 142 -2.92 -6.36 2.71
C ARG A 142 -3.98 -6.40 1.63
N LEU A 143 -3.53 -6.66 0.41
CA LEU A 143 -4.39 -6.89 -0.74
C LEU A 143 -4.64 -8.40 -0.87
N MET A 144 -5.89 -8.81 -0.71
CA MET A 144 -6.31 -10.20 -0.68
C MET A 144 -6.83 -10.65 -2.05
N ASN A 145 -6.89 -11.96 -2.27
CA ASN A 145 -7.65 -12.53 -3.36
C ASN A 145 -9.16 -12.51 -3.09
N ASP A 146 -9.95 -12.78 -4.12
CA ASP A 146 -11.42 -12.62 -4.10
C ASP A 146 -12.13 -13.51 -3.06
N ASN A 147 -11.46 -14.58 -2.60
CA ASN A 147 -11.97 -15.48 -1.57
C ASN A 147 -11.34 -15.28 -0.18
N TRP A 148 -10.56 -14.20 0.01
CA TRP A 148 -9.91 -13.82 1.28
C TRP A 148 -8.94 -14.85 1.87
N SER A 149 -8.50 -15.84 1.08
CA SER A 149 -7.69 -16.96 1.58
C SER A 149 -6.21 -16.61 1.69
N THR A 150 -5.69 -15.83 0.74
CA THR A 150 -4.26 -15.48 0.67
C THR A 150 -4.08 -14.07 0.16
N GLU A 151 -2.90 -13.51 0.41
CA GLU A 151 -2.49 -12.27 -0.24
C GLU A 151 -2.44 -12.47 -1.76
N ARG A 152 -2.94 -11.48 -2.50
CA ARG A 152 -2.95 -11.50 -3.96
C ARG A 152 -1.53 -11.28 -4.46
N LEU A 153 -1.08 -12.14 -5.38
CA LEU A 153 0.27 -12.04 -5.97
C LEU A 153 0.39 -10.94 -7.04
N SER A 154 -0.73 -10.60 -7.69
CA SER A 154 -0.79 -9.58 -8.74
C SER A 154 -1.30 -8.26 -8.18
N ASN A 155 -0.56 -7.18 -8.47
CA ASN A 155 -0.97 -5.80 -8.19
C ASN A 155 -1.72 -5.15 -9.38
N GLY A 156 -1.97 -5.89 -10.46
CA GLY A 156 -2.70 -5.40 -11.62
C GLY A 156 -4.21 -5.55 -11.47
N PHE A 157 -4.94 -4.48 -11.77
CA PHE A 157 -6.41 -4.42 -11.74
C PHE A 157 -6.96 -3.83 -13.03
N GLN A 158 -8.14 -4.28 -13.43
CA GLN A 158 -8.97 -3.67 -14.46
C GLN A 158 -10.10 -2.86 -13.81
N LEU A 159 -10.56 -1.80 -14.49
CA LEU A 159 -11.75 -1.07 -14.06
C LEU A 159 -12.96 -2.00 -14.08
N GLY A 160 -13.75 -1.98 -13.00
CA GLY A 160 -14.86 -2.91 -12.78
C GLY A 160 -14.50 -4.14 -11.94
N GLU A 161 -13.23 -4.37 -11.63
CA GLU A 161 -12.82 -5.31 -10.58
C GLU A 161 -12.90 -4.64 -9.20
N SER A 162 -12.90 -5.43 -8.12
CA SER A 162 -12.88 -4.92 -6.75
C SER A 162 -11.58 -5.29 -6.02
N LEU A 163 -10.98 -4.32 -5.34
CA LEU A 163 -9.83 -4.49 -4.47
C LEU A 163 -10.31 -5.04 -3.12
N HIS A 164 -9.81 -6.22 -2.75
CA HIS A 164 -10.13 -6.86 -1.46
C HIS A 164 -9.07 -6.46 -0.44
N LEU A 165 -9.36 -5.50 0.42
CA LEU A 165 -8.41 -4.95 1.38
C LEU A 165 -8.66 -5.52 2.77
N GLN A 166 -7.60 -6.06 3.39
CA GLN A 166 -7.63 -6.57 4.75
C GLN A 166 -6.67 -5.78 5.62
N ALA A 167 -7.22 -5.13 6.63
CA ALA A 167 -6.44 -4.51 7.70
C ALA A 167 -6.32 -5.50 8.88
N ASP A 168 -5.14 -5.61 9.45
CA ASP A 168 -4.85 -6.45 10.60
C ASP A 168 -3.99 -5.69 11.63
N VAL A 169 -4.13 -6.06 12.91
CA VAL A 169 -3.22 -5.65 13.98
C VAL A 169 -2.70 -6.88 14.73
N VAL A 170 -1.39 -6.96 14.91
CA VAL A 170 -0.77 -7.93 15.81
C VAL A 170 -0.55 -7.27 17.16
N SER A 171 -1.22 -7.81 18.17
CA SER A 171 -1.29 -7.23 19.52
C SER A 171 -0.13 -7.60 20.43
N GLY A 172 0.80 -8.48 20.04
CA GLY A 172 2.07 -8.71 20.76
C GLY A 172 1.97 -9.05 22.25
N GLY A 173 0.81 -9.48 22.76
CA GLY A 173 0.56 -9.69 24.20
C GLY A 173 -0.33 -8.65 24.89
N HIS A 174 -0.83 -7.64 24.17
CA HIS A 174 -1.85 -6.71 24.66
C HIS A 174 -3.19 -7.41 24.92
N VAL A 175 -4.06 -6.72 25.69
CA VAL A 175 -5.47 -7.10 25.87
C VAL A 175 -6.16 -7.33 24.52
N PRO A 176 -7.24 -8.11 24.43
CA PRO A 176 -7.99 -8.27 23.18
C PRO A 176 -8.39 -6.91 22.59
N LEU A 177 -8.05 -6.69 21.32
CA LEU A 177 -8.25 -5.42 20.62
C LEU A 177 -9.23 -5.57 19.47
N ARG A 178 -10.04 -4.53 19.24
CA ARG A 178 -10.84 -4.37 18.03
C ARG A 178 -10.19 -3.36 17.10
N LEU A 179 -9.94 -3.75 15.85
CA LEU A 179 -9.36 -2.91 14.81
C LEU A 179 -10.42 -2.08 14.08
N PHE A 180 -10.12 -0.80 13.89
CA PHE A 180 -10.89 0.12 13.06
C PHE A 180 -9.99 0.79 12.02
N VAL A 181 -10.60 1.17 10.90
CA VAL A 181 -10.00 2.03 9.89
C VAL A 181 -10.65 3.40 10.05
N ASP A 182 -9.87 4.38 10.48
CA ASP A 182 -10.38 5.73 10.77
C ASP A 182 -10.66 6.46 9.45
N ASP A 183 -9.68 6.45 8.55
CA ASP A 183 -9.80 7.01 7.21
C ASP A 183 -8.76 6.40 6.24
N CYS A 184 -9.09 6.37 4.96
CA CYS A 184 -8.24 5.87 3.87
C CYS A 184 -8.31 6.85 2.71
N VAL A 185 -7.15 7.26 2.21
CA VAL A 185 -7.03 8.17 1.07
C VAL A 185 -6.18 7.52 0.01
N ALA A 186 -6.65 7.64 -1.24
CA ALA A 186 -5.90 7.25 -2.41
C ALA A 186 -5.20 8.45 -3.04
N THR A 187 -3.97 8.24 -3.51
CA THR A 187 -3.08 9.26 -4.08
C THR A 187 -2.21 8.67 -5.20
N LEU A 188 -1.55 9.51 -6.00
CA LEU A 188 -0.57 9.09 -7.02
C LEU A 188 0.84 8.86 -6.44
N SER A 189 1.04 9.14 -5.16
CA SER A 189 2.30 8.92 -4.45
C SER A 189 2.03 8.39 -3.03
N PRO A 190 3.02 7.80 -2.34
CA PRO A 190 2.89 7.39 -0.95
C PRO A 190 2.60 8.56 0.01
N ASP A 191 2.86 9.80 -0.39
CA ASP A 191 2.47 10.95 0.41
C ASP A 191 0.94 11.12 0.37
N ARG A 192 0.32 10.85 1.50
CA ARG A 192 -1.12 10.98 1.73
C ARG A 192 -1.67 12.39 1.48
N ASN A 193 -0.83 13.41 1.64
CA ASN A 193 -1.22 14.81 1.45
C ASN A 193 -1.02 15.30 0.01
N SER A 194 -0.49 14.44 -0.87
CA SER A 194 -0.28 14.79 -2.28
C SER A 194 -1.60 14.99 -3.02
N SER A 195 -1.53 15.67 -4.17
CA SER A 195 -2.65 15.90 -5.07
C SER A 195 -2.39 15.20 -6.42
N PRO A 196 -3.41 14.60 -7.06
CA PRO A 196 -4.79 14.47 -6.61
C PRO A 196 -4.94 13.48 -5.45
N ARG A 197 -6.01 13.65 -4.66
CA ARG A 197 -6.39 12.75 -3.56
C ARG A 197 -7.86 12.40 -3.64
N TYR A 198 -8.22 11.18 -3.24
CA TYR A 198 -9.59 10.71 -3.17
C TYR A 198 -9.84 9.96 -1.86
N ALA A 199 -10.87 10.34 -1.11
CA ALA A 199 -11.20 9.74 0.18
C ALA A 199 -12.06 8.49 -0.04
N LEU A 200 -11.56 7.34 0.39
CA LEU A 200 -12.27 6.05 0.33
C LEU A 200 -13.07 5.80 1.60
N ILE A 201 -12.43 6.05 2.74
CA ILE A 201 -13.00 6.01 4.08
C ILE A 201 -12.68 7.35 4.73
N ASP A 202 -13.66 7.96 5.37
CA ASP A 202 -13.52 9.23 6.07
C ASP A 202 -14.44 9.25 7.30
N LEU A 203 -14.47 10.36 8.04
CA LEU A 203 -15.40 10.60 9.14
C LEU A 203 -15.34 9.52 10.24
N SER A 204 -14.13 9.07 10.55
CA SER A 204 -13.84 8.00 11.52
C SER A 204 -14.59 6.70 11.23
N GLY A 205 -14.37 6.16 10.03
CA GLY A 205 -14.82 4.82 9.63
C GLY A 205 -16.08 4.77 8.77
N CYS A 206 -16.50 5.85 8.13
CA CYS A 206 -17.54 5.84 7.11
C CYS A 206 -16.89 5.53 5.74
N LEU A 207 -17.25 4.41 5.11
CA LEU A 207 -16.77 4.07 3.76
C LEU A 207 -17.56 4.88 2.71
N VAL A 208 -17.14 6.14 2.54
CA VAL A 208 -17.80 7.15 1.71
C VAL A 208 -17.79 6.81 0.22
N ASP A 209 -16.81 6.03 -0.25
CA ASP A 209 -16.80 5.58 -1.65
C ASP A 209 -18.05 4.76 -2.01
N GLY A 210 -18.54 3.91 -1.09
CA GLY A 210 -19.74 3.08 -1.27
C GLY A 210 -21.06 3.88 -1.30
N ARG A 211 -21.03 5.16 -0.97
CA ARG A 211 -22.21 6.05 -1.02
C ARG A 211 -22.55 6.50 -2.44
N SER A 212 -21.58 6.47 -3.36
CA SER A 212 -21.76 6.80 -4.78
C SER A 212 -22.59 5.74 -5.49
N ASP A 213 -23.38 6.12 -6.49
CA ASP A 213 -24.30 5.20 -7.18
C ASP A 213 -23.59 4.12 -8.02
N ASP A 214 -22.36 4.40 -8.48
CA ASP A 214 -21.61 3.50 -9.37
C ASP A 214 -20.71 2.48 -8.67
N THR A 215 -20.66 2.50 -7.33
CA THR A 215 -19.73 1.67 -6.54
C THR A 215 -20.43 0.61 -5.70
N THR A 216 -19.74 -0.46 -5.38
CA THR A 216 -20.21 -1.55 -4.49
C THR A 216 -19.31 -1.72 -3.27
N SER A 217 -18.43 -0.73 -3.05
CA SER A 217 -17.46 -0.68 -1.96
C SER A 217 -18.14 -0.74 -0.60
N ALA A 218 -17.77 -1.72 0.22
CA ALA A 218 -18.36 -1.95 1.52
C ALA A 218 -17.38 -2.68 2.45
N PHE A 219 -17.52 -2.47 3.77
CA PHE A 219 -16.97 -3.38 4.76
C PHE A 219 -17.65 -4.74 4.68
N ILE A 220 -16.86 -5.80 4.89
CA ILE A 220 -17.37 -7.16 5.01
C ILE A 220 -17.93 -7.36 6.42
N SER A 221 -19.20 -7.79 6.48
CA SER A 221 -19.89 -8.10 7.73
C SER A 221 -20.51 -9.51 7.66
N PRO A 222 -20.45 -10.32 8.73
CA PRO A 222 -19.83 -10.02 10.03
C PRO A 222 -18.30 -10.12 10.00
N ARG A 223 -17.65 -9.50 11.00
CA ARG A 223 -16.21 -9.58 11.20
C ARG A 223 -15.78 -11.00 11.59
N LEU A 224 -14.68 -11.49 11.01
CA LEU A 224 -14.11 -12.81 11.33
C LEU A 224 -13.36 -12.84 12.68
N ARG A 225 -12.56 -11.82 12.98
CA ARG A 225 -11.78 -11.66 14.22
C ARG A 225 -11.74 -10.20 14.61
N GLN A 226 -11.75 -9.87 15.90
CA GLN A 226 -11.80 -8.46 16.37
C GLN A 226 -10.61 -7.64 15.84
N GLU A 227 -9.46 -8.28 15.68
CA GLU A 227 -8.19 -7.70 15.22
C GLU A 227 -8.08 -7.56 13.69
N THR A 228 -9.08 -8.00 12.92
CA THR A 228 -9.09 -7.98 11.45
C THR A 228 -10.32 -7.22 10.94
N LEU A 229 -10.13 -6.29 10.01
CA LEU A 229 -11.22 -5.59 9.32
C LEU A 229 -11.04 -5.73 7.80
N GLN A 230 -12.05 -6.26 7.12
CA GLN A 230 -12.04 -6.49 5.68
C GLN A 230 -13.01 -5.54 4.99
N PHE A 231 -12.62 -4.99 3.85
CA PHE A 231 -13.46 -4.14 3.02
C PHE A 231 -13.08 -4.23 1.55
N THR A 232 -14.06 -4.00 0.68
CA THR A 232 -13.87 -3.90 -0.76
C THR A 232 -13.91 -2.45 -1.22
N VAL A 233 -13.11 -2.15 -2.23
CA VAL A 233 -13.14 -0.87 -2.95
C VAL A 233 -13.14 -1.18 -4.44
N ASP A 234 -14.06 -0.64 -5.21
CA ASP A 234 -14.08 -0.86 -6.65
C ASP A 234 -12.90 -0.17 -7.34
N ALA A 235 -12.29 -0.83 -8.32
CA ALA A 235 -11.09 -0.35 -8.98
C ALA A 235 -11.37 0.94 -9.75
N PHE A 236 -10.55 1.95 -9.50
CA PHE A 236 -10.62 3.27 -10.14
C PHE A 236 -9.23 3.74 -10.57
N LYS A 237 -9.19 4.83 -11.33
CA LYS A 237 -7.96 5.55 -11.65
C LYS A 237 -8.19 7.05 -11.58
N PHE A 238 -7.13 7.82 -11.35
CA PHE A 238 -7.21 9.27 -11.41
C PHE A 238 -7.32 9.76 -12.86
N ALA A 239 -8.20 10.74 -13.09
CA ALA A 239 -8.33 11.38 -14.39
C ALA A 239 -7.04 12.13 -14.77
N GLY A 240 -6.58 11.93 -16.00
CA GLY A 240 -5.34 12.56 -16.49
C GLY A 240 -4.04 11.94 -15.97
N ASP A 241 -4.11 10.82 -15.23
CA ASP A 241 -2.93 10.03 -14.89
C ASP A 241 -2.65 8.96 -15.95
N ASP A 242 -1.43 8.97 -16.48
CA ASP A 242 -0.92 7.98 -17.42
C ASP A 242 -0.15 6.84 -16.72
N GLY A 243 0.18 7.01 -15.44
CA GLY A 243 0.94 6.02 -14.66
C GLY A 243 0.14 4.77 -14.33
N ASN A 244 -1.20 4.88 -14.25
CA ASN A 244 -2.13 3.81 -13.88
C ASN A 244 -1.73 3.12 -12.56
N LEU A 245 -1.17 3.90 -11.63
CA LEU A 245 -0.75 3.43 -10.31
C LEU A 245 -1.39 4.31 -9.25
N ILE A 246 -1.97 3.68 -8.23
CA ILE A 246 -2.51 4.36 -7.06
C ILE A 246 -1.85 3.83 -5.80
N TYR A 247 -1.70 4.70 -4.81
CA TYR A 247 -1.31 4.36 -3.44
C TYR A 247 -2.52 4.57 -2.55
N ILE A 248 -2.78 3.64 -1.64
CA ILE A 248 -3.83 3.75 -0.63
C ILE A 248 -3.16 3.82 0.74
N THR A 249 -3.38 4.93 1.45
CA THR A 249 -2.83 5.15 2.79
C THR A 249 -3.95 5.29 3.81
N CYS A 250 -3.97 4.37 4.77
CA CYS A 250 -5.00 4.29 5.80
C CYS A 250 -4.45 4.63 7.19
N HIS A 251 -5.26 5.31 7.99
CA HIS A 251 -5.04 5.48 9.42
C HIS A 251 -5.79 4.36 10.17
N LEU A 252 -5.03 3.49 10.81
CA LEU A 252 -5.55 2.34 11.54
C LEU A 252 -5.49 2.63 13.04
N LYS A 253 -6.52 2.21 13.78
CA LYS A 253 -6.62 2.40 15.22
C LYS A 253 -7.30 1.23 15.90
N VAL A 254 -7.17 1.15 17.22
CA VAL A 254 -7.75 0.07 18.02
C VAL A 254 -8.51 0.59 19.24
N SER A 255 -9.49 -0.19 19.70
CA SER A 255 -10.06 -0.08 21.04
C SER A 255 -9.95 -1.43 21.77
N PRO A 256 -10.14 -1.48 23.09
CA PRO A 256 -10.44 -2.74 23.78
C PRO A 256 -11.63 -3.45 23.10
N ALA A 257 -11.56 -4.77 22.98
CA ALA A 257 -12.57 -5.56 22.27
C ALA A 257 -13.93 -5.60 23.00
N ASP A 258 -13.95 -5.40 24.31
CA ASP A 258 -15.18 -5.34 25.13
C ASP A 258 -15.85 -3.97 25.10
N GLN A 259 -15.13 -2.91 24.72
CA GLN A 259 -15.71 -1.59 24.54
C GLN A 259 -16.71 -1.61 23.38
N ALA A 260 -17.93 -1.12 23.61
CA ALA A 260 -18.94 -1.02 22.56
C ALA A 260 -18.52 -0.02 21.46
N PRO A 261 -18.77 -0.33 20.17
CA PRO A 261 -18.58 0.63 19.08
C PRO A 261 -19.38 1.92 19.32
N ASN A 262 -18.85 3.04 18.85
CA ASN A 262 -19.45 4.35 19.03
C ASN A 262 -19.18 5.26 17.82
N ALA A 263 -19.67 6.50 17.84
CA ALA A 263 -19.51 7.42 16.71
C ALA A 263 -18.04 7.73 16.34
N LEU A 264 -17.09 7.53 17.26
CA LEU A 264 -15.64 7.68 17.03
C LEU A 264 -14.99 6.38 16.56
N ASN A 265 -15.47 5.22 17.00
CA ASN A 265 -14.89 3.91 16.72
C ASN A 265 -15.95 3.01 16.08
N LYS A 266 -16.07 3.09 14.76
CA LYS A 266 -17.07 2.39 13.94
C LYS A 266 -16.49 1.98 12.59
N ALA A 267 -17.19 1.11 11.90
CA ALA A 267 -16.97 0.78 10.49
C ALA A 267 -18.34 0.72 9.82
N CYS A 268 -18.66 1.72 9.00
CA CYS A 268 -19.99 1.92 8.43
C CYS A 268 -19.94 1.82 6.91
N SER A 269 -20.85 1.01 6.35
CA SER A 269 -21.07 0.89 4.90
C SER A 269 -22.43 1.47 4.54
N PHE A 270 -22.54 2.13 3.38
CA PHE A 270 -23.84 2.56 2.89
C PHE A 270 -24.56 1.41 2.20
N ASN A 271 -25.72 1.01 2.70
CA ASN A 271 -26.58 0.03 2.05
C ASN A 271 -27.57 0.74 1.13
N LYS A 272 -27.36 0.60 -0.18
CA LYS A 272 -28.19 1.21 -1.23
C LYS A 272 -29.64 0.72 -1.21
N ALA A 273 -29.87 -0.56 -0.93
CA ALA A 273 -31.22 -1.14 -0.93
C ALA A 273 -32.10 -0.53 0.17
N SER A 274 -31.53 -0.23 1.33
CA SER A 274 -32.24 0.43 2.42
C SER A 274 -32.04 1.95 2.45
N SER A 275 -31.11 2.50 1.64
CA SER A 275 -30.67 3.90 1.70
C SER A 275 -30.24 4.34 3.10
N LEU A 276 -29.52 3.46 3.81
CA LEU A 276 -29.10 3.67 5.19
C LEU A 276 -27.64 3.26 5.37
N TRP A 277 -26.94 3.96 6.25
CA TRP A 277 -25.65 3.53 6.75
C TRP A 277 -25.81 2.40 7.75
N VAL A 278 -25.03 1.34 7.58
CA VAL A 278 -25.09 0.15 8.42
C VAL A 278 -23.70 -0.13 9.00
N PRO A 279 -23.57 -0.27 10.33
CA PRO A 279 -22.31 -0.65 10.94
C PRO A 279 -21.99 -2.13 10.71
N VAL A 280 -20.70 -2.48 10.68
CA VAL A 280 -20.25 -3.89 10.78
C VAL A 280 -20.69 -4.48 12.13
N GLU A 281 -20.55 -3.71 13.20
CA GLU A 281 -20.97 -4.08 14.56
C GLU A 281 -21.43 -2.86 15.37
N GLY A 282 -22.34 -3.06 16.34
CA GLY A 282 -22.91 -1.99 17.17
C GLY A 282 -24.33 -1.60 16.75
N THR A 283 -24.82 -0.49 17.30
CA THR A 283 -26.17 0.03 17.02
C THR A 283 -26.17 0.91 15.77
N GLY A 284 -27.27 0.94 15.01
CA GLY A 284 -27.30 1.64 13.71
C GLY A 284 -27.12 3.16 13.79
N ASP A 285 -27.46 3.78 14.93
CA ASP A 285 -27.37 5.22 15.17
C ASP A 285 -25.92 5.74 15.20
N ILE A 286 -24.93 4.88 15.48
CA ILE A 286 -23.51 5.30 15.45
C ILE A 286 -23.06 5.73 14.05
N CYS A 287 -23.74 5.27 13.00
CA CYS A 287 -23.45 5.62 11.61
C CYS A 287 -24.28 6.80 11.10
N SER A 288 -25.23 7.35 11.87
CA SER A 288 -26.08 8.45 11.41
C SER A 288 -25.29 9.72 11.06
N CYS A 289 -24.13 9.94 11.72
CA CYS A 289 -23.27 11.07 11.42
C CYS A 289 -22.61 10.99 10.03
N CYS A 290 -22.48 9.79 9.43
CA CYS A 290 -21.90 9.60 8.10
C CYS A 290 -22.71 10.32 7.01
N GLU A 291 -24.05 10.31 7.10
CA GLU A 291 -24.90 11.00 6.13
C GLU A 291 -24.81 12.53 6.27
N THR A 292 -24.65 13.03 7.50
CA THR A 292 -24.53 14.46 7.76
C THR A 292 -23.15 15.04 7.44
N GLY A 293 -22.15 14.18 7.22
CA GLY A 293 -20.76 14.62 7.05
C GLY A 293 -20.10 15.17 8.32
N ASN A 294 -20.72 14.97 9.50
CA ASN A 294 -20.29 15.58 10.76
C ASN A 294 -20.19 14.54 11.87
N CYS A 295 -19.22 13.64 11.75
CA CYS A 295 -18.88 12.73 12.84
C CYS A 295 -17.92 13.41 13.83
N PRO A 296 -18.00 13.06 15.13
CA PRO A 296 -17.02 13.53 16.11
C PRO A 296 -15.60 13.16 15.66
N SER A 297 -14.65 14.07 15.85
CA SER A 297 -13.22 13.83 15.65
C SER A 297 -12.47 14.05 16.97
N TYR A 298 -11.33 13.36 17.14
CA TYR A 298 -10.39 13.71 18.20
C TYR A 298 -9.76 15.06 17.82
N GLY A 299 -9.87 16.05 18.72
CA GLY A 299 -9.24 17.36 18.57
C GLY A 299 -7.74 17.32 18.74
#